data_AF-A0AA88XET8-F1
#
_entry.id   AF-A0AA88XET8-F1
#
_cell.length_a   1.000
_cell.length_b   1.000
_cell.length_c   1.000
_cell.angle_alpha   90.00
_cell.angle_beta   90.00
_cell.angle_gamma   90.00
#
_symmetry.space_group_name_H-M   'P 1'
#
loop_
_entity.id
_entity.type
_entity.pdbx_description
1 polymer ?
#
loop_
_entity_poly.entity_id
_entity_poly.type
_entity_poly.pdbx_seq_one_letter_code
_entity_poly.pdbx_strand_id
1 'polypeptide(L)'
;MNSSTSSVADPDDLSNDVKAIKQSLKSVVKKEDLEKAFGKMVQKSDMNELVSNIVKNVINEMKDGIKQEIREELEKEYDERIREKTGVLSDQIDGLEMDLEGLREKVEEQKKEIRSLRDELADSSHQSREALRMANFNEQYSRKNNLKVLNWKEENGEDLRKGLIEKVKKVGVEIQPWEINAIHRIPGKKEEQDQ
;
A
#
# COMPACT_ATOMS: atom_id res chain seq x y z
N MET A 1 -105.18 68.75 68.84
CA MET A 1 -104.59 68.57 67.50
C MET A 1 -103.21 67.95 67.67
N ASN A 2 -102.88 67.02 66.77
CA ASN A 2 -101.81 66.03 66.81
C ASN A 2 -100.36 66.55 66.80
N SER A 3 -99.47 65.70 67.35
CA SER A 3 -98.11 65.29 66.89
C SER A 3 -97.00 66.36 66.90
N SER A 4 -95.73 66.08 67.27
CA SER A 4 -94.90 64.93 66.91
C SER A 4 -93.67 64.74 67.83
N THR A 5 -93.31 63.47 68.05
CA THR A 5 -91.98 62.83 68.18
C THR A 5 -90.72 63.63 68.54
N SER A 6 -89.99 63.14 69.55
CA SER A 6 -88.52 63.17 69.64
C SER A 6 -88.06 62.04 70.57
N SER A 7 -87.62 60.92 70.00
CA SER A 7 -87.04 59.77 70.71
C SER A 7 -85.66 60.13 71.25
N VAL A 8 -85.53 60.25 72.57
CA VAL A 8 -84.23 60.33 73.24
C VAL A 8 -83.70 58.90 73.33
N ALA A 9 -82.59 58.63 72.65
CA ALA A 9 -81.90 57.35 72.67
C ALA A 9 -81.45 57.01 74.11
N ASP A 10 -81.73 55.78 74.53
CA ASP A 10 -81.35 55.23 75.83
C ASP A 10 -79.82 55.08 75.91
N PRO A 11 -79.13 55.60 76.94
CA PRO A 11 -77.68 55.50 77.08
C PRO A 11 -77.13 54.07 77.19
N ASP A 12 -78.00 53.08 77.47
CA ASP A 12 -77.63 51.66 77.49
C ASP A 12 -77.44 51.05 76.08
N ASP A 13 -78.08 51.62 75.04
CA ASP A 13 -77.96 51.14 73.65
C ASP A 13 -76.61 51.54 73.04
N LEU A 14 -76.18 52.79 73.30
CA LEU A 14 -74.85 53.30 72.96
C LEU A 14 -73.72 52.54 73.68
N SER A 15 -73.96 52.08 74.92
CA SER A 15 -72.98 51.29 75.69
C SER A 15 -72.76 49.91 75.08
N ASN A 16 -73.82 49.29 74.57
CA ASN A 16 -73.76 48.01 73.87
C ASN A 16 -73.11 48.15 72.50
N ASP A 17 -73.42 49.21 71.75
CA ASP A 17 -72.75 49.53 70.48
C ASP A 17 -71.26 49.81 70.68
N VAL A 18 -70.88 50.57 71.71
CA VAL A 18 -69.47 50.83 72.03
C VAL A 18 -68.75 49.54 72.43
N LYS A 19 -69.40 48.62 73.16
CA LYS A 19 -68.85 47.29 73.45
C LYS A 19 -68.70 46.45 72.19
N ALA A 20 -69.69 46.43 71.30
CA ALA A 20 -69.65 45.71 70.03
C ALA A 20 -68.56 46.24 69.09
N ILE A 21 -68.39 47.56 69.03
CA ILE A 21 -67.31 48.24 68.29
C ILE A 21 -65.95 47.88 68.89
N LYS A 22 -65.81 47.89 70.23
CA LYS A 22 -64.55 47.54 70.92
C LYS A 22 -64.18 46.06 70.76
N GLN A 23 -65.19 45.19 70.65
CA GLN A 23 -65.01 43.76 70.40
C GLN A 23 -64.65 43.49 68.93
N SER A 24 -65.27 44.23 67.98
CA SER A 24 -64.88 44.21 66.56
C SER A 24 -63.47 44.77 66.33
N LEU A 25 -63.06 45.82 67.04
CA LEU A 25 -61.70 46.39 67.00
C LEU A 25 -60.65 45.44 67.57
N LYS A 26 -61.00 44.54 68.50
CA LYS A 26 -60.11 43.47 68.97
C LYS A 26 -59.85 42.39 67.92
N SER A 27 -60.77 42.18 66.98
CA SER A 27 -60.59 41.30 65.82
C SER A 27 -59.94 41.99 64.62
N VAL A 28 -59.66 43.30 64.68
CA VAL A 28 -58.92 44.00 63.63
C VAL A 28 -57.45 43.60 63.70
N VAL A 29 -56.90 43.26 62.55
CA VAL A 29 -55.51 42.83 62.35
C VAL A 29 -54.56 43.79 63.05
N LYS A 30 -53.78 43.28 64.01
CA LYS A 30 -52.82 44.11 64.75
C LYS A 30 -51.53 44.24 63.97
N LYS A 31 -50.77 45.30 64.28
CA LYS A 31 -49.43 45.51 63.72
C LYS A 31 -48.51 44.32 63.97
N GLU A 32 -48.63 43.66 65.12
CA GLU A 32 -47.87 42.44 65.42
C GLU A 32 -48.26 41.25 64.52
N ASP A 33 -49.53 41.14 64.11
CA ASP A 33 -49.99 40.11 63.18
C ASP A 33 -49.45 40.35 61.77
N LEU A 34 -49.38 41.63 61.34
CA LEU A 34 -48.74 42.05 60.10
C LEU A 34 -47.23 41.82 60.11
N GLU A 35 -46.53 42.09 61.22
CA GLU A 35 -45.08 41.85 61.35
C GLU A 35 -44.75 40.35 61.34
N LYS A 36 -45.58 39.50 61.98
CA LYS A 36 -45.45 38.04 61.89
C LYS A 36 -45.76 37.51 60.48
N ALA A 37 -46.73 38.10 59.78
CA ALA A 37 -47.02 37.76 58.39
C ALA A 37 -45.87 38.18 57.45
N PHE A 38 -45.28 39.36 57.68
CA PHE A 38 -44.10 39.84 56.94
C PHE A 38 -42.85 38.99 57.21
N GLY A 39 -42.64 38.52 58.44
CA GLY A 39 -41.54 37.60 58.77
C GLY A 39 -41.68 36.20 58.14
N LYS A 40 -42.93 35.80 57.79
CA LYS A 40 -43.27 34.60 57.01
C LYS A 40 -43.26 34.84 55.50
N MET A 41 -43.14 36.09 55.06
CA MET A 41 -43.01 36.44 53.64
C MET A 41 -41.59 36.11 53.17
N VAL A 42 -41.43 35.76 51.89
CA VAL A 42 -40.16 35.27 51.31
C VAL A 42 -38.98 36.15 51.75
N GLN A 43 -38.05 35.56 52.50
CA GLN A 43 -36.87 36.28 52.95
C GLN A 43 -35.83 36.35 51.84
N LYS A 44 -35.03 37.41 51.84
CA LYS A 44 -33.94 37.61 50.86
C LYS A 44 -32.93 36.45 50.88
N SER A 45 -32.75 35.78 52.02
CA SER A 45 -31.95 34.56 52.17
C SER A 45 -32.49 33.41 51.33
N ASP A 46 -33.80 33.16 51.39
CA ASP A 46 -34.46 32.05 50.70
C ASP A 46 -34.42 32.27 49.19
N MET A 47 -34.58 33.52 48.77
CA MET A 47 -34.43 33.91 47.36
C MET A 47 -33.00 33.70 46.86
N ASN A 48 -31.98 34.06 47.66
CA ASN A 48 -30.57 33.84 47.30
C ASN A 48 -30.23 32.35 47.21
N GLU A 49 -30.78 31.52 48.10
CA GLU A 49 -30.58 30.08 48.09
C GLU A 49 -31.25 29.43 46.87
N LEU A 50 -32.48 29.83 46.56
CA LEU A 50 -33.20 29.38 45.36
C LEU A 50 -32.42 29.76 44.09
N VAL A 51 -31.96 31.01 43.98
CA VAL A 51 -31.16 31.49 42.84
C VAL A 51 -29.84 30.73 42.75
N SER A 52 -29.15 30.50 43.87
CA SER A 52 -27.90 29.73 43.90
C SER A 52 -28.10 28.29 43.42
N ASN A 53 -29.19 27.64 43.84
CA ASN A 53 -29.53 26.29 43.41
C ASN A 53 -29.89 26.23 41.93
N ILE A 54 -30.68 27.19 41.42
CA ILE A 54 -30.99 27.31 39.99
C ILE A 54 -29.71 27.48 39.18
N VAL A 55 -28.83 28.41 39.56
CA VAL A 55 -27.57 28.67 38.85
C VAL A 55 -26.66 27.45 38.87
N LYS A 56 -26.52 26.76 40.02
CA LYS A 56 -25.74 25.52 40.11
C LYS A 56 -26.29 24.43 39.19
N ASN A 57 -27.61 24.25 39.15
CA ASN A 57 -28.23 23.23 38.30
C ASN A 57 -28.01 23.55 36.82
N VAL A 58 -28.23 24.79 36.39
CA VAL A 58 -27.97 25.23 35.01
C VAL A 58 -26.50 25.04 34.63
N ILE A 59 -25.56 25.40 35.52
CA ILE A 59 -24.12 25.20 35.26
C ILE A 59 -23.78 23.71 35.13
N ASN A 60 -24.36 22.85 35.96
CA ASN A 60 -24.10 21.41 35.91
C ASN A 60 -24.67 20.78 34.64
N GLU A 61 -25.92 21.13 34.27
CA GLU A 61 -26.54 20.67 33.02
C GLU A 61 -25.74 21.14 31.80
N MET A 62 -25.31 22.40 31.75
CA MET A 62 -24.44 22.91 30.70
C MET A 62 -23.11 22.17 30.64
N LYS A 63 -22.47 21.92 31.79
CA LYS A 63 -21.20 21.20 31.87
C LYS A 63 -21.31 19.76 31.36
N ASP A 64 -22.40 19.08 31.68
CA ASP A 64 -22.63 17.71 31.25
C ASP A 64 -22.98 17.65 29.76
N GLY A 65 -23.77 18.61 29.25
CA GLY A 65 -24.02 18.77 27.82
C GLY A 65 -22.73 18.99 27.01
N ILE A 66 -21.88 19.93 27.45
CA ILE A 66 -20.59 20.20 26.79
C ILE A 66 -19.68 18.97 26.82
N LYS A 67 -19.60 18.25 27.94
CA LYS A 67 -18.79 17.02 28.03
C LYS A 67 -19.27 15.95 27.08
N GLN A 68 -20.59 15.81 26.94
CA GLN A 68 -21.18 14.82 26.06
C GLN A 68 -20.92 15.17 24.59
N GLU A 69 -21.15 16.42 24.21
CA GLU A 69 -20.92 16.91 22.85
C GLU A 69 -19.45 16.77 22.43
N ILE A 70 -18.50 17.14 23.32
CA ILE A 70 -17.06 16.94 23.07
C ILE A 70 -16.72 15.46 22.90
N ARG A 71 -17.32 14.57 23.71
CA ARG A 71 -17.06 13.13 23.60
C ARG A 71 -17.56 12.58 22.27
N GLU A 72 -18.79 12.91 21.89
CA GLU A 72 -19.42 12.44 20.66
C GLU A 72 -18.66 12.94 19.43
N GLU A 73 -18.24 14.20 19.43
CA GLU A 73 -17.50 14.80 18.31
C GLU A 73 -16.09 14.19 18.17
N LEU A 74 -15.39 13.96 19.29
CA LEU A 74 -14.10 13.26 19.30
C LEU A 74 -14.23 11.82 18.83
N GLU A 75 -15.18 11.06 19.36
CA GLU A 75 -15.40 9.65 18.96
C GLU A 75 -15.67 9.55 17.45
N LYS A 76 -16.51 10.44 16.91
CA LYS A 76 -16.78 10.51 15.48
C LYS A 76 -15.56 10.84 14.64
N GLU A 77 -14.77 11.84 15.04
CA GLU A 77 -13.55 12.23 14.30
C GLU A 77 -12.49 11.10 14.32
N TYR A 78 -12.34 10.43 15.46
CA TYR A 78 -11.45 9.28 15.57
C TYR A 78 -11.90 8.12 14.68
N ASP A 79 -13.19 7.79 14.68
CA ASP A 79 -13.73 6.73 13.84
C ASP A 79 -13.57 7.05 12.35
N GLU A 80 -13.80 8.29 11.93
CA GLU A 80 -13.59 8.74 10.55
C GLU A 80 -12.12 8.61 10.13
N ARG A 81 -11.17 9.09 10.95
CA ARG A 81 -9.73 8.94 10.67
C ARG A 81 -9.28 7.49 10.62
N ILE A 82 -9.80 6.64 11.51
CA ILE A 82 -9.46 5.22 11.53
C ILE A 82 -9.97 4.56 10.26
N ARG A 83 -11.22 4.84 9.83
CA ARG A 83 -11.77 4.32 8.59
C ARG A 83 -10.97 4.75 7.37
N GLU A 84 -10.64 6.04 7.28
CA GLU A 84 -9.84 6.57 6.17
C GLU A 84 -8.48 5.88 6.07
N LYS A 85 -7.73 5.82 7.19
CA LYS A 85 -6.42 5.16 7.21
C LYS A 85 -6.52 3.67 6.91
N THR A 86 -7.53 2.99 7.43
CA THR A 86 -7.74 1.56 7.18
C THR A 86 -8.08 1.33 5.71
N GLY A 87 -8.87 2.20 5.09
CA GLY A 87 -9.17 2.15 3.66
C GLY A 87 -7.93 2.29 2.80
N VAL A 88 -7.11 3.32 3.06
CA VAL A 88 -5.84 3.54 2.34
C VAL A 88 -4.90 2.34 2.48
N LEU A 89 -4.79 1.77 3.68
CA LEU A 89 -3.97 0.58 3.90
C LEU A 89 -4.52 -0.65 3.17
N SER A 90 -5.84 -0.80 3.11
CA SER A 90 -6.49 -1.88 2.35
C SER A 90 -6.16 -1.76 0.86
N ASP A 91 -6.32 -0.58 0.28
CA ASP A 91 -6.02 -0.34 -1.14
C ASP A 91 -4.54 -0.59 -1.45
N GLN A 92 -3.64 -0.24 -0.53
CA GLN A 92 -2.21 -0.52 -0.66
C GLN A 92 -1.90 -2.02 -0.59
N ILE A 93 -2.58 -2.76 0.28
CA ILE A 93 -2.45 -4.22 0.37
C ILE A 93 -2.90 -4.86 -0.93
N ASP A 94 -4.07 -4.48 -1.44
CA ASP A 94 -4.61 -5.02 -2.69
C ASP A 94 -3.66 -4.75 -3.88
N GLY A 95 -3.10 -3.53 -3.95
CA GLY A 95 -2.10 -3.18 -4.97
C GLY A 95 -0.83 -4.02 -4.86
N LEU A 96 -0.32 -4.23 -3.64
CA LEU A 96 0.84 -5.09 -3.41
C LEU A 96 0.56 -6.55 -3.76
N GLU A 97 -0.63 -7.07 -3.49
CA GLU A 97 -1.03 -8.43 -3.85
C GLU A 97 -1.05 -8.63 -5.37
N MET A 98 -1.61 -7.68 -6.11
CA MET A 98 -1.60 -7.70 -7.59
C MET A 98 -0.17 -7.69 -8.15
N ASP A 99 0.69 -6.82 -7.61
CA ASP A 99 2.10 -6.76 -8.02
C ASP A 99 2.84 -8.07 -7.71
N LEU A 100 2.55 -8.70 -6.56
CA LEU A 100 3.12 -9.98 -6.17
C LEU A 100 2.73 -11.10 -7.14
N GLU A 101 1.46 -11.13 -7.56
CA GLU A 101 0.96 -12.09 -8.54
C GLU A 101 1.61 -11.89 -9.90
N GLY A 102 1.70 -10.63 -10.37
CA GLY A 102 2.39 -10.31 -11.62
C GLY A 102 3.89 -10.66 -11.61
N LEU A 103 4.56 -10.48 -10.46
CA LEU A 103 5.96 -10.89 -10.30
C LEU A 103 6.11 -12.41 -10.30
N ARG A 104 5.19 -13.16 -9.69
CA ARG A 104 5.20 -14.63 -9.71
C ARG A 104 5.04 -15.17 -11.13
N GLU A 105 4.15 -14.57 -11.92
CA GLU A 105 3.95 -14.94 -13.32
C GLU A 105 5.23 -14.73 -14.15
N LYS A 106 5.84 -13.54 -14.05
CA LYS A 106 7.11 -13.22 -14.73
C LYS A 106 8.23 -14.19 -14.37
N VAL A 107 8.34 -14.57 -13.09
CA VAL A 107 9.33 -15.56 -12.64
C VAL A 107 9.09 -16.92 -13.30
N GLU A 108 7.84 -17.35 -13.42
CA GLU A 108 7.53 -18.64 -14.04
C GLU A 108 7.75 -18.63 -15.56
N GLU A 109 7.47 -17.50 -16.22
CA GLU A 109 7.81 -17.29 -17.63
C GLU A 109 9.32 -17.35 -17.87
N GLN A 110 10.11 -16.63 -17.07
CA GLN A 110 11.57 -16.66 -17.17
C GLN A 110 12.14 -18.06 -16.93
N LYS A 111 11.57 -18.84 -16.00
CA LYS A 111 12.00 -20.24 -15.81
C LYS A 111 11.74 -21.10 -17.05
N LYS A 112 10.62 -20.90 -17.75
CA LYS A 112 10.30 -21.62 -18.99
C LYS A 112 11.30 -21.25 -20.08
N GLU A 113 11.60 -19.97 -20.24
CA GLU A 113 12.58 -19.49 -21.21
C GLU A 113 13.98 -20.06 -20.95
N ILE A 114 14.43 -20.06 -19.69
CA ILE A 114 15.72 -20.66 -19.30
C ILE A 114 15.77 -22.16 -19.63
N ARG A 115 14.65 -22.89 -19.49
CA ARG A 115 14.60 -24.31 -19.88
C ARG A 115 14.75 -24.46 -21.39
N SER A 116 14.00 -23.69 -22.18
CA SER A 116 14.10 -23.71 -23.66
C SER A 116 15.52 -23.43 -24.13
N LEU A 117 16.14 -22.36 -23.61
CA LEU A 117 17.50 -21.99 -23.99
C LEU A 117 18.54 -23.05 -23.60
N ARG A 118 18.33 -23.78 -22.50
CA ARG A 118 19.21 -24.89 -22.11
C ARG A 118 19.08 -26.06 -23.07
N ASP A 119 17.88 -26.38 -23.50
CA ASP A 119 17.62 -27.46 -24.45
C ASP A 119 18.23 -27.12 -25.82
N GLU A 120 18.01 -25.89 -26.31
CA GLU A 120 18.62 -25.39 -27.56
C GLU A 120 20.15 -25.40 -27.51
N LEU A 121 20.74 -25.00 -26.38
CA LEU A 121 22.19 -25.04 -26.20
C LEU A 121 22.74 -26.47 -26.20
N ALA A 122 22.02 -27.41 -25.57
CA ALA A 122 22.40 -28.81 -25.55
C ALA A 122 22.37 -29.40 -26.97
N ASP A 123 21.32 -29.12 -27.74
CA ASP A 123 21.17 -29.55 -29.12
C ASP A 123 22.24 -28.96 -30.02
N SER A 124 22.48 -27.64 -29.92
CA SER A 124 23.53 -26.95 -30.68
C SER A 124 24.92 -27.51 -30.38
N SER A 125 25.20 -27.81 -29.10
CA SER A 125 26.46 -28.43 -28.67
C SER A 125 26.61 -29.84 -29.23
N HIS A 126 25.53 -30.62 -29.25
CA HIS A 126 25.51 -31.94 -29.86
C HIS A 126 25.81 -31.88 -31.36
N GLN A 127 25.08 -31.05 -32.10
CA GLN A 127 25.27 -30.84 -33.53
C GLN A 127 26.70 -30.38 -33.86
N SER A 128 27.25 -29.46 -33.07
CA SER A 128 28.63 -28.99 -33.24
C SER A 128 29.66 -30.10 -33.07
N ARG A 129 29.45 -30.99 -32.09
CA ARG A 129 30.33 -32.16 -31.87
C ARG A 129 30.21 -33.17 -32.99
N GLU A 130 29.00 -33.43 -33.48
CA GLU A 130 28.79 -34.33 -34.62
C GLU A 130 29.41 -33.77 -35.89
N ALA A 131 29.21 -32.49 -36.18
CA ALA A 131 29.82 -31.80 -37.31
C ALA A 131 31.35 -31.89 -37.26
N LEU A 132 31.96 -31.69 -36.08
CA LEU A 132 33.40 -31.83 -35.89
C LEU A 132 33.87 -33.27 -36.15
N ARG A 133 33.14 -34.28 -35.65
CA ARG A 133 33.44 -35.69 -35.92
C ARG A 133 33.36 -36.01 -37.41
N MET A 134 32.33 -35.54 -38.10
CA MET A 134 32.17 -35.74 -39.54
C MET A 134 33.26 -35.02 -40.34
N ALA A 135 33.62 -33.79 -39.96
CA ALA A 135 34.70 -33.04 -40.60
C ALA A 135 36.04 -33.79 -40.47
N ASN A 136 36.36 -34.27 -39.26
CA ASN A 136 37.57 -35.06 -39.01
C ASN A 136 37.58 -36.37 -39.81
N PHE A 137 36.43 -37.08 -39.87
CA PHE A 137 36.31 -38.30 -40.66
C PHE A 137 36.52 -38.03 -42.15
N ASN A 138 35.90 -36.97 -42.68
CA ASN A 138 36.04 -36.58 -44.08
C ASN A 138 37.47 -36.15 -44.42
N GLU A 139 38.15 -35.42 -43.53
CA GLU A 139 39.55 -35.03 -43.71
C GLU A 139 40.48 -36.25 -43.75
N GLN A 140 40.29 -37.21 -42.85
CA GLN A 140 41.04 -38.46 -42.86
C GLN A 140 40.77 -39.28 -44.13
N TYR A 141 39.50 -39.40 -44.52
CA TYR A 141 39.11 -40.12 -45.73
C TYR A 141 39.74 -39.49 -46.98
N SER A 142 39.69 -38.16 -47.10
CA SER A 142 40.31 -37.42 -48.19
C SER A 142 41.82 -37.65 -48.26
N ARG A 143 42.50 -37.74 -47.10
CA ARG A 143 43.95 -37.94 -47.02
C ARG A 143 44.42 -39.37 -47.25
N LYS A 144 43.54 -40.37 -47.19
CA LYS A 144 43.91 -41.80 -47.23
C LYS A 144 44.76 -42.18 -48.45
N ASN A 145 44.49 -41.58 -49.59
CA ASN A 145 45.21 -41.84 -50.84
C ASN A 145 46.10 -40.66 -51.27
N ASN A 146 46.33 -39.69 -50.39
CA ASN A 146 47.16 -38.53 -50.67
C ASN A 146 48.55 -38.70 -50.05
N LEU A 147 49.59 -38.44 -50.84
CA LEU A 147 50.97 -38.41 -50.38
C LEU A 147 51.44 -36.96 -50.28
N LYS A 148 51.98 -36.59 -49.10
CA LYS A 148 52.62 -35.29 -48.90
C LYS A 148 54.13 -35.44 -48.96
N VAL A 149 54.76 -34.86 -49.97
CA VAL A 149 56.21 -34.83 -50.10
C VAL A 149 56.74 -33.52 -49.51
N LEU A 150 57.59 -33.62 -48.50
CA LEU A 150 58.21 -32.47 -47.83
C LEU A 150 59.60 -32.23 -48.40
N ASN A 151 60.06 -30.97 -48.34
CA ASN A 151 61.41 -30.56 -48.74
C ASN A 151 61.79 -30.92 -50.19
N TRP A 152 60.80 -31.07 -51.07
CA TRP A 152 61.06 -31.21 -52.49
C TRP A 152 61.41 -29.84 -53.06
N LYS A 153 62.68 -29.65 -53.44
CA LYS A 153 63.16 -28.42 -54.08
C LYS A 153 62.27 -27.99 -55.25
N GLU A 154 61.94 -26.71 -55.32
CA GLU A 154 61.12 -26.13 -56.40
C GLU A 154 62.01 -25.70 -57.57
N GLU A 155 61.56 -26.00 -58.79
CA GLU A 155 62.25 -25.63 -60.04
C GLU A 155 61.25 -24.95 -60.99
N ASN A 156 61.69 -23.90 -61.69
CA ASN A 156 60.82 -23.19 -62.63
C ASN A 156 60.47 -24.07 -63.83
N GLY A 157 59.17 -24.22 -64.10
CA GLY A 157 58.66 -25.05 -65.20
C GLY A 157 58.71 -26.55 -64.93
N GLU A 158 58.80 -26.96 -63.66
CA GLU A 158 58.89 -28.38 -63.30
C GLU A 158 57.64 -29.20 -63.71
N ASP A 159 57.88 -30.43 -64.17
CA ASP A 159 56.84 -31.44 -64.34
C ASP A 159 56.81 -32.34 -63.10
N LEU A 160 55.97 -31.96 -62.13
CA LEU A 160 55.84 -32.67 -60.85
C LEU A 160 55.48 -34.14 -61.03
N ARG A 161 54.67 -34.48 -62.03
CA ARG A 161 54.19 -35.85 -62.24
C ARG A 161 55.35 -36.75 -62.67
N LYS A 162 56.15 -36.32 -63.66
CA LYS A 162 57.35 -37.06 -64.09
C LYS A 162 58.38 -37.15 -62.97
N GLY A 163 58.65 -36.03 -62.29
CA GLY A 163 59.61 -36.00 -61.19
C GLY A 163 59.25 -36.96 -60.04
N LEU A 164 57.95 -37.13 -59.75
CA LEU A 164 57.47 -38.07 -58.72
C LEU A 164 57.73 -39.52 -59.15
N ILE A 165 57.33 -39.88 -60.37
CA ILE A 165 57.50 -41.24 -60.91
C ILE A 165 58.96 -41.65 -60.89
N GLU A 166 59.86 -40.77 -61.33
CA GLU A 166 61.31 -41.04 -61.30
C GLU A 166 61.85 -41.22 -59.89
N LYS A 167 61.42 -40.39 -58.94
CA LYS A 167 61.85 -40.51 -57.53
C LYS A 167 61.34 -41.78 -56.87
N VAL A 168 60.09 -42.15 -57.09
CA VAL A 168 59.48 -43.33 -56.49
C VAL A 168 60.06 -44.63 -57.09
N LYS A 169 60.38 -44.61 -58.40
CA LYS A 169 61.09 -45.71 -59.07
C LYS A 169 62.47 -45.99 -58.48
N LYS A 170 63.19 -44.95 -58.03
CA LYS A 170 64.49 -45.11 -57.33
C LYS A 170 64.37 -45.87 -56.01
N VAL A 171 63.18 -45.89 -55.39
CA VAL A 171 62.88 -46.63 -54.15
C VAL A 171 62.25 -47.99 -54.45
N GLY A 172 62.21 -48.42 -55.72
CA GLY A 172 61.72 -49.73 -56.13
C GLY A 172 60.20 -49.86 -56.27
N VAL A 173 59.48 -48.73 -56.34
CA VAL A 173 58.03 -48.72 -56.55
C VAL A 173 57.72 -48.18 -57.94
N GLU A 174 56.94 -48.92 -58.72
CA GLU A 174 56.49 -48.50 -60.05
C GLU A 174 55.09 -47.90 -59.97
N ILE A 175 54.94 -46.68 -60.50
CA ILE A 175 53.66 -45.96 -60.57
C ILE A 175 53.47 -45.48 -62.01
N GLN A 176 52.28 -45.70 -62.54
CA GLN A 176 51.90 -45.26 -63.87
C GLN A 176 51.34 -43.84 -63.85
N PRO A 177 51.51 -43.04 -64.92
CA PRO A 177 51.03 -41.66 -64.95
C PRO A 177 49.53 -41.51 -64.65
N TRP A 178 48.67 -42.43 -65.07
CA TRP A 178 47.21 -42.36 -64.84
C TRP A 178 46.79 -42.72 -63.40
N GLU A 179 47.67 -43.32 -62.60
CA GLU A 179 47.41 -43.62 -61.19
C GLU A 179 47.52 -42.36 -60.31
N ILE A 180 48.08 -41.27 -60.85
CA ILE A 180 48.15 -39.96 -60.19
C ILE A 180 46.93 -39.13 -60.61
N ASN A 181 45.93 -39.07 -59.73
CA ASN A 181 44.71 -38.27 -59.99
C ASN A 181 45.02 -36.77 -60.08
N ALA A 182 45.74 -36.24 -59.08
CA ALA A 182 46.13 -34.83 -59.03
C ALA A 182 47.48 -34.68 -58.31
N ILE A 183 48.29 -33.71 -58.75
CA ILE A 183 49.55 -33.34 -58.11
C ILE A 183 49.74 -31.84 -58.25
N HIS A 184 50.04 -31.17 -57.15
CA HIS A 184 50.26 -29.73 -57.10
C HIS A 184 51.13 -29.39 -55.88
N ARG A 185 51.80 -28.24 -55.94
CA ARG A 185 52.45 -27.65 -54.76
C ARG A 185 51.37 -27.17 -53.78
N ILE A 186 51.57 -27.43 -52.50
CA ILE A 186 50.73 -26.82 -51.47
C ILE A 186 51.32 -25.42 -51.25
N PRO A 187 50.59 -24.34 -51.54
CA PRO A 187 51.09 -23.00 -51.32
C PRO A 187 51.47 -22.86 -49.84
N GLY A 188 52.70 -22.43 -49.57
CA GLY A 188 53.10 -22.05 -48.22
C GLY A 188 52.18 -20.94 -47.73
N LYS A 189 51.97 -20.85 -46.41
CA LYS A 189 51.52 -19.59 -45.84
C LYS A 189 52.51 -18.55 -46.35
N LYS A 190 52.06 -17.56 -47.13
CA LYS A 190 52.84 -16.34 -47.31
C LYS A 190 53.13 -15.88 -45.89
N GLU A 191 54.38 -16.02 -45.45
CA GLU A 191 54.83 -15.24 -44.32
C GLU A 191 54.52 -13.80 -44.72
N GLU A 192 53.75 -13.11 -43.88
CA GLU A 192 53.68 -11.65 -43.89
C GLU A 192 55.11 -11.15 -43.63
N GLN A 193 55.94 -11.21 -44.66
CA GLN A 193 57.25 -10.57 -44.70
C GLN A 193 57.04 -9.25 -45.43
N ASP A 194 57.27 -8.20 -44.64
CA ASP A 194 57.65 -6.84 -45.00
C ASP A 194 56.52 -5.88 -45.43
N GLN A 195 56.13 -5.07 -44.43
CA GLN A 195 56.04 -3.59 -44.45
C GLN A 195 55.59 -2.89 -45.73
#